data_AF-A0A7W0KNB3-F1
#
_entry.id   AF-A0A7W0KNB3-F1
#
_cell.length_a   1.000
_cell.length_b   1.000
_cell.length_c   1.000
_cell.angle_alpha   90.00
_cell.angle_beta   90.00
_cell.angle_gamma   90.00
#
_symmetry.space_group_name_H-M   'P 1'
#
loop_
_entity.id
_entity.type
_entity.pdbx_description
1 polymer ?
#
loop_
_entity_poly.entity_id
_entity_poly.type
_entity_poly.pdbx_seq_one_letter_code
_entity_poly.pdbx_strand_id
1 'polypeptide(L)' 'MEAASTIGVSAKSLARWRKGGVGPAYLQLGRKVRYRPGDVAEWIASQVQHPLGAAS' A
#
# COMPACT_ATOMS: atom_id res chain seq x y z
N MET A 1 13.91 2.55 -1.71
CA MET A 1 12.89 1.48 -1.61
C MET A 1 11.60 2.02 -2.18
N GLU A 2 11.16 1.51 -3.33
CA GLU A 2 9.91 1.92 -3.96
C GLU A 2 8.79 1.07 -3.36
N ALA A 3 7.69 1.67 -2.89
CA ALA A 3 6.62 0.99 -2.13
C ALA A 3 6.13 -0.36 -2.69
N ALA A 4 6.24 -0.54 -4.01
CA ALA A 4 5.99 -1.79 -4.71
C ALA A 4 6.78 -2.97 -4.12
N SER A 5 8.07 -2.80 -3.89
CA SER A 5 8.93 -3.83 -3.29
C SER A 5 8.59 -4.10 -1.84
N THR A 6 8.22 -3.06 -1.08
CA THR A 6 7.84 -3.21 0.34
C THR A 6 6.53 -3.98 0.51
N ILE A 7 5.57 -3.75 -0.39
CA ILE A 7 4.27 -4.44 -0.38
C ILE A 7 4.34 -5.80 -1.10
N GLY A 8 5.38 -6.06 -1.90
CA GLY A 8 5.51 -7.28 -2.68
C GLY A 8 4.66 -7.32 -3.95
N VAL A 9 4.33 -6.17 -4.54
CA VAL A 9 3.52 -6.05 -5.76
C VAL A 9 4.25 -5.31 -6.87
N SER A 10 3.80 -5.46 -8.11
CA SER A 10 4.36 -4.69 -9.22
C SER A 10 3.94 -3.20 -9.16
N ALA A 11 4.77 -2.31 -9.72
CA ALA A 11 4.42 -0.90 -9.86
C ALA A 11 3.12 -0.69 -10.69
N LYS A 12 2.85 -1.59 -11.66
CA LYS A 12 1.61 -1.60 -12.44
C LYS A 12 0.40 -1.94 -11.57
N SER A 13 0.53 -2.89 -10.64
CA SER A 13 -0.52 -3.22 -9.67
C SER A 13 -0.83 -2.03 -8.78
N LEU A 14 0.19 -1.35 -8.24
CA LEU A 14 0.01 -0.11 -7.47
C LEU A 14 -0.61 1.04 -8.28
N ALA A 15 -0.33 1.14 -9.58
CA ALA A 15 -1.00 2.09 -10.46
C ALA A 15 -2.48 1.78 -10.63
N ARG A 16 -2.83 0.49 -10.78
CA ARG A 16 -4.22 0.03 -10.86
C ARG A 16 -4.97 0.28 -9.55
N TRP A 17 -4.35 -0.03 -8.41
CA TRP A 17 -4.95 0.20 -7.09
C TRP A 17 -5.27 1.68 -6.87
N ARG A 18 -4.32 2.58 -7.17
CA ARG A 18 -4.57 4.03 -7.10
C ARG A 18 -5.77 4.47 -7.92
N LYS A 19 -5.91 3.98 -9.16
CA LYS A 19 -7.08 4.29 -10.01
C LYS A 19 -8.39 3.78 -9.42
N GLY A 20 -8.33 2.67 -8.66
CA GLY A 20 -9.48 2.10 -7.95
C GLY A 20 -9.71 2.65 -6.55
N GLY A 21 -8.93 3.63 -6.09
CA GLY A 21 -9.03 4.15 -4.72
C GLY A 21 -8.54 3.18 -3.63
N VAL A 22 -7.75 2.17 -3.99
CA VAL A 22 -7.21 1.15 -3.09
C VAL A 22 -5.71 1.37 -2.90
N GLY A 23 -5.18 0.98 -1.75
CA GLY A 23 -3.76 0.96 -1.46
C GLY A 23 -3.30 2.05 -0.49
N PRO A 24 -1.98 2.17 -0.27
CA PRO A 24 -1.43 3.17 0.64
C PRO A 24 -1.66 4.60 0.14
N ALA A 25 -1.69 5.54 1.08
CA ALA A 25 -1.75 6.95 0.76
C ALA A 25 -0.53 7.35 -0.09
N TYR A 26 -0.76 8.27 -1.02
CA TYR A 26 0.24 8.68 -1.99
C TYR A 26 0.29 10.20 -2.14
N LEU A 27 1.46 10.70 -2.50
CA LEU A 27 1.66 12.09 -2.88
C LEU A 27 1.71 12.19 -4.40
N GLN A 28 0.89 13.09 -4.93
CA GLN A 28 0.93 13.46 -6.34
C GLN A 28 1.79 14.71 -6.50
N LEU A 29 3.00 14.52 -7.03
CA LEU A 29 3.95 15.59 -7.34
C LEU A 29 3.90 15.84 -8.84
N GLY A 30 2.88 16.59 -9.27
CA GLY A 30 2.56 16.80 -10.68
C GLY A 30 2.21 15.49 -11.39
N ARG A 31 3.06 15.05 -12.33
CA ARG A 31 2.91 13.78 -13.06
C ARG A 31 3.52 12.58 -12.33
N LYS A 32 4.33 12.81 -11.29
CA LYS A 32 5.00 11.75 -10.53
C LYS A 32 4.18 11.42 -9.31
N VAL A 33 4.07 10.13 -8.99
CA VAL A 33 3.46 9.66 -7.74
C VAL A 33 4.52 9.04 -6.87
N ARG A 34 4.52 9.42 -5.60
CA ARG A 34 5.43 8.91 -4.58
C ARG A 34 4.62 8.41 -3.39
N TYR A 35 5.20 7.45 -2.70
CA TYR A 35 4.66 6.90 -1.47
C TYR A 35 5.66 7.19 -0.36
N ARG A 36 5.20 7.72 0.77
CA ARG A 36 6.07 7.81 1.93
C ARG A 36 6.16 6.43 2.57
N PRO A 37 7.34 6.06 3.11
CA PRO A 37 7.47 4.80 3.84
C PRO A 37 6.46 4.66 4.99
N GLY A 38 6.13 5.75 5.70
CA GLY A 38 5.12 5.78 6.77
C GLY A 38 3.73 5.40 6.28
N ASP A 39 3.23 6.06 5.24
CA ASP A 39 1.91 5.76 4.65
C ASP A 39 1.79 4.30 4.18
N VAL A 40 2.89 3.75 3.65
CA VAL A 40 2.96 2.35 3.21
C VAL A 40 2.89 1.41 4.41
N ALA A 41 3.66 1.68 5.46
CA ALA A 41 3.65 0.88 6.68
C ALA A 41 2.28 0.91 7.38
N GLU A 42 1.66 2.09 7.51
CA GLU A 42 0.33 2.25 8.08
C GLU A 42 -0.73 1.49 7.28
N TRP A 43 -0.67 1.56 5.95
CA TRP A 43 -1.57 0.79 5.12
C TRP A 43 -1.36 -0.72 5.30
N ILE A 44 -0.12 -1.22 5.30
CA ILE A 44 0.17 -2.64 5.54
C ILE A 44 -0.40 -3.08 6.90
N ALA A 45 -0.20 -2.27 7.95
CA ALA A 45 -0.74 -2.55 9.27
C ALA A 45 -2.29 -2.63 9.25
N SER A 46 -2.96 -1.75 8.50
CA SER A 46 -4.42 -1.77 8.35
C SER A 46 -4.95 -2.99 7.58
N GLN A 47 -4.11 -3.62 6.74
CA GLN A 47 -4.49 -4.80 5.95
C GLN A 47 -4.28 -6.12 6.71
N VAL A 48 -3.70 -6.10 7.91
CA VAL A 48 -3.53 -7.32 8.71
C VAL A 48 -4.92 -7.83 9.09
N GLN A 49 -5.27 -9.00 8.56
CA GLN A 49 -6.49 -9.72 8.92
C GLN A 49 -6.09 -10.85 9.85
N HIS A 50 -6.69 -10.89 11.03
CA HIS A 50 -6.52 -12.01 11.93
C HIS A 50 -7.51 -13.10 11.52
N PRO A 51 -7.04 -14.34 11.28
CA PRO A 51 -7.96 -15.44 11.10
C PRO A 51 -8.79 -15.59 12.38
N LEU A 52 -10.12 -15.63 12.22
CA LEU A 52 -11.06 -15.94 13.28
C LEU A 52 -10.73 -17.34 13.81
N GLY A 53 -10.02 -17.42 14.94
CA GLY A 53 -9.59 -18.70 15.51
C GLY A 53 -8.35 -18.68 16.42
N ALA A 54 -7.69 -17.53 16.60
CA ALA A 54 -6.63 -17.38 17.61
C ALA A 54 -7.14 -16.60 18.83
N ALA A 55 -8.19 -17.11 19.46
CA ALA A 55 -8.55 -16.76 20.83
C ALA A 55 -8.74 -18.07 21.58
N SER A 56 -7.77 -18.35 22.46
CA SER A 56 -7.81 -19.40 23.49
C SER A 56 -8.91 -19.14 24.51
#